data_AF-A0A7C7KZ34-F1
#
_entry.id   AF-A0A7C7KZ34-F1
#
_cell.length_a   1.000
_cell.length_b   1.000
_cell.length_c   1.000
_cell.angle_alpha   90.00
_cell.angle_beta   90.00
_cell.angle_gamma   90.00
#
_symmetry.space_group_name_H-M   'P 1'
#
loop_
_entity.id
_entity.type
_entity.pdbx_description
1 polymer ?
#
loop_
_entity_poly.entity_id
_entity_poly.type
_entity_poly.pdbx_seq_one_letter_code
_entity_poly.pdbx_strand_id
1 'polypeptide(L)'
;MGTQQLMLIVLGVIIVGIAIVVGIQMFGQSAVEANKNAILQDALNVAAKAQQWYRKPTVLGGGGRSFSGFDLTDINVDSTTENGTIRVSNVTSSSFVLTVVGKEDGDGDGTPVKVEFTVYADSTSSPTITD
;
A
#
# COMPACT_ATOMS: atom_id res chain seq x y z
N MET A 1 -5.73 -29.19 -49.65
CA MET A 1 -6.36 -29.31 -48.31
C MET A 1 -5.36 -29.30 -47.17
N GLY A 2 -4.20 -29.99 -47.26
CA GLY A 2 -3.20 -29.98 -46.18
C GLY A 2 -2.57 -28.62 -45.86
N THR A 3 -2.37 -27.74 -46.84
CA THR A 3 -1.77 -26.40 -46.63
C THR A 3 -2.69 -25.43 -45.88
N GLN A 4 -4.01 -25.48 -46.15
CA GLN A 4 -5.00 -24.62 -45.47
C GLN A 4 -5.24 -25.07 -44.03
N GLN A 5 -5.27 -26.38 -43.78
CA GLN A 5 -5.37 -26.92 -42.42
C GLN A 5 -4.12 -26.60 -41.59
N LEU A 6 -2.92 -26.70 -42.19
CA LEU A 6 -1.68 -26.29 -41.53
C LEU A 6 -1.69 -24.82 -41.13
N MET A 7 -2.20 -23.92 -41.99
CA MET A 7 -2.28 -22.49 -41.65
C MET A 7 -3.24 -22.21 -40.50
N LEU A 8 -4.38 -22.91 -40.43
CA LEU A 8 -5.36 -22.74 -39.35
C LEU A 8 -4.80 -23.21 -38.00
N ILE A 9 -4.00 -24.28 -37.99
CA ILE A 9 -3.31 -24.75 -36.78
C ILE A 9 -2.30 -23.71 -36.31
N VAL A 10 -1.47 -23.19 -37.22
CA VAL A 10 -0.46 -22.16 -36.89
C VAL A 10 -1.12 -20.91 -36.30
N LEU A 11 -2.21 -20.44 -36.90
CA LEU A 11 -2.96 -19.30 -36.38
C LEU A 11 -3.52 -19.56 -34.98
N GLY A 12 -4.05 -20.76 -34.73
CA GLY A 12 -4.56 -21.15 -33.41
C GLY A 12 -3.49 -21.14 -32.32
N VAL A 13 -2.29 -21.65 -32.62
CA VAL A 13 -1.17 -21.68 -31.66
C VAL A 13 -0.68 -20.26 -31.32
N ILE A 14 -0.65 -19.35 -32.30
CA ILE A 14 -0.27 -17.95 -32.06
C ILE A 14 -1.24 -17.28 -31.07
N ILE A 15 -2.55 -17.48 -31.26
CA ILE A 15 -3.57 -16.89 -30.39
C ILE A 15 -3.46 -17.44 -28.96
N VAL A 16 -3.31 -18.76 -28.81
CA VAL A 16 -3.14 -19.39 -27.48
C VAL A 16 -1.85 -18.90 -26.81
N GLY A 17 -0.76 -18.75 -27.56
CA GLY A 17 0.52 -18.25 -27.04
C GLY A 17 0.40 -16.86 -26.43
N ILE A 18 -0.26 -15.92 -27.12
CA ILE A 18 -0.47 -14.55 -26.62
C ILE A 18 -1.39 -14.56 -25.39
N ALA A 19 -2.46 -15.36 -25.41
CA ALA A 19 -3.41 -15.44 -24.29
C ALA A 19 -2.74 -15.91 -22.98
N ILE A 20 -1.77 -16.82 -23.06
CA ILE A 20 -1.01 -17.28 -21.87
C ILE A 20 -0.17 -16.14 -21.29
N VAL A 21 0.55 -15.40 -22.14
CA VAL A 21 1.42 -14.29 -21.68
C VAL A 21 0.58 -13.19 -21.03
N VAL A 22 -0.52 -12.79 -21.68
CA VAL A 22 -1.42 -11.77 -21.12
C VAL A 22 -2.08 -12.25 -19.83
N GLY A 23 -2.47 -13.53 -19.76
CA GLY A 23 -3.02 -14.13 -18.53
C GLY A 23 -2.04 -14.05 -17.37
N ILE A 24 -0.77 -14.40 -17.59
CA ILE A 24 0.28 -14.32 -16.57
C ILE A 24 0.49 -12.87 -16.10
N GLN A 25 0.54 -11.91 -17.02
CA GLN A 25 0.69 -10.49 -16.70
C GLN A 25 -0.48 -9.95 -15.85
N MET A 26 -1.72 -10.32 -16.20
CA MET A 26 -2.92 -9.90 -15.45
C MET A 26 -2.93 -10.47 -14.03
N PHE A 27 -2.47 -11.71 -13.83
CA PHE A 27 -2.35 -12.28 -12.48
C PHE A 27 -1.31 -11.55 -11.62
N GLY A 28 -0.18 -11.14 -12.20
CA GLY A 28 0.82 -10.31 -11.51
C GLY A 28 0.26 -8.96 -11.08
N GLN A 29 -0.40 -8.25 -12.00
CA GLN A 29 -1.00 -6.94 -11.72
C GLN A 29 -2.10 -7.02 -10.64
N SER A 30 -2.90 -8.08 -10.63
CA SER A 30 -3.93 -8.26 -9.59
C SER A 30 -3.34 -8.44 -8.19
N ALA A 31 -2.17 -9.07 -8.05
CA ALA A 31 -1.50 -9.25 -6.75
C ALA A 31 -0.93 -7.93 -6.23
N VAL A 32 -0.32 -7.15 -7.11
CA VAL A 32 0.19 -5.79 -6.82
C VAL A 32 -0.95 -4.88 -6.37
N GLU A 33 -2.06 -4.87 -7.11
CA GLU A 33 -3.22 -4.03 -6.78
C GLU A 33 -3.87 -4.44 -5.45
N ALA A 34 -3.92 -5.74 -5.16
CA ALA A 34 -4.39 -6.24 -3.87
C ALA A 34 -3.47 -5.78 -2.72
N ASN A 35 -2.14 -5.87 -2.88
CA ASN A 35 -1.20 -5.39 -1.87
C ASN A 35 -1.31 -3.87 -1.67
N LYS A 36 -1.40 -3.10 -2.75
CA LYS A 36 -1.62 -1.64 -2.73
C LYS A 36 -2.88 -1.25 -1.95
N ASN A 37 -3.98 -1.97 -2.16
CA ASN A 37 -5.21 -1.73 -1.41
C ASN A 37 -5.08 -2.12 0.07
N ALA A 38 -4.37 -3.22 0.37
CA ALA A 38 -4.12 -3.65 1.75
C ALA A 38 -3.27 -2.65 2.53
N ILE A 39 -2.15 -2.17 1.95
CA ILE A 39 -1.30 -1.17 2.60
C ILE A 39 -2.01 0.17 2.78
N LEU A 40 -2.88 0.56 1.84
CA LEU A 40 -3.70 1.76 1.98
C LEU A 40 -4.68 1.62 3.16
N GLN A 41 -5.32 0.46 3.29
CA GLN A 41 -6.23 0.17 4.40
C GLN A 41 -5.50 0.16 5.75
N ASP A 42 -4.31 -0.44 5.82
CA ASP A 42 -3.46 -0.43 7.01
C ASP A 42 -3.09 1.00 7.39
N ALA A 43 -2.69 1.81 6.42
CA ALA A 43 -2.32 3.20 6.65
C ALA A 43 -3.51 4.03 7.17
N LEU A 44 -4.70 3.84 6.60
CA LEU A 44 -5.93 4.51 7.06
C LEU A 44 -6.31 4.09 8.48
N ASN A 45 -6.13 2.81 8.83
CA ASN A 45 -6.36 2.30 10.17
C ASN A 45 -5.42 2.97 11.19
N VAL A 46 -4.12 3.05 10.85
CA VAL A 46 -3.11 3.75 11.66
C VAL A 46 -3.45 5.23 11.82
N ALA A 47 -3.84 5.90 10.74
CA ALA A 47 -4.23 7.31 10.78
C ALA A 47 -5.43 7.54 11.72
N ALA A 48 -6.47 6.69 11.64
CA ALA A 48 -7.63 6.77 12.51
C ALA A 48 -7.25 6.56 13.99
N LYS A 49 -6.40 5.57 14.29
CA LYS A 49 -5.89 5.33 15.65
C LYS A 49 -5.03 6.49 16.15
N ALA A 50 -4.18 7.06 15.30
CA ALA A 50 -3.36 8.22 15.65
C ALA A 50 -4.22 9.44 15.98
N GLN A 51 -5.30 9.69 15.22
CA GLN A 51 -6.25 10.76 15.52
C GLN A 51 -7.03 10.52 16.82
N GLN A 52 -7.35 9.26 17.15
CA GLN A 52 -7.91 8.91 18.45
C GLN A 52 -6.91 9.18 19.58
N TRP A 53 -5.63 8.82 19.40
CA TRP A 53 -4.56 9.10 20.35
C TRP A 53 -4.36 10.60 20.57
N TYR A 54 -4.36 11.41 19.50
CA TYR A 54 -4.26 12.86 19.58
C TYR A 54 -5.35 13.49 20.46
N ARG A 55 -6.60 13.02 20.33
CA ARG A 55 -7.74 13.53 21.11
C ARG A 55 -7.74 13.03 22.56
N LYS A 56 -7.06 11.93 22.85
CA LYS A 56 -6.97 11.37 24.19
C LYS A 56 -6.07 12.25 25.08
N PRO A 57 -6.48 12.59 26.32
CA PRO A 57 -5.66 13.40 27.21
C PRO A 57 -4.41 12.63 27.65
N THR A 58 -3.32 13.36 27.92
CA THR A 58 -2.02 12.81 28.34
C THR A 58 -2.10 11.97 29.62
N VAL A 59 -3.01 12.30 30.55
CA VAL A 59 -3.27 11.51 31.77
C VAL A 59 -3.77 10.09 31.49
N LEU A 60 -4.27 9.80 30.28
CA LEU A 60 -4.73 8.47 29.84
C LEU A 60 -3.80 7.84 28.79
N GLY A 61 -2.56 8.35 28.67
CA GLY A 61 -1.57 7.90 27.69
C GLY A 61 -1.88 8.35 26.25
N GLY A 62 -2.54 9.50 26.08
CA GLY A 62 -2.81 10.12 24.79
C GLY A 62 -1.88 11.29 24.45
N GLY A 63 -2.07 11.87 23.26
CA GLY A 63 -1.27 13.00 22.77
C GLY A 63 -1.65 14.37 23.33
N GLY A 64 -2.80 14.48 24.03
CA GLY A 64 -3.21 15.75 24.66
C GLY A 64 -3.36 16.90 23.68
N ARG A 65 -3.88 16.62 22.47
CA ARG A 65 -3.96 17.55 21.32
C ARG A 65 -2.60 17.93 20.75
N SER A 66 -1.63 17.02 20.83
CA SER A 66 -0.35 17.12 20.16
C SER A 66 0.04 15.77 19.56
N PHE A 67 0.62 15.77 18.36
CA PHE A 67 1.33 14.59 17.84
C PHE A 67 2.79 14.53 18.33
N SER A 68 3.24 15.49 19.14
CA SER A 68 4.62 15.53 19.63
C SER A 68 4.99 14.24 20.37
N GLY A 69 6.00 13.52 19.85
CA GLY A 69 6.47 12.26 20.43
C GLY A 69 5.61 11.04 20.09
N PHE A 70 4.68 11.16 19.15
CA PHE A 70 3.88 10.04 18.66
C PHE A 70 4.75 8.93 18.07
N ASP A 71 4.60 7.73 18.60
CA ASP A 71 5.18 6.51 18.06
C ASP A 71 4.09 5.47 17.75
N LEU A 72 4.40 4.51 16.87
CA LEU A 72 3.52 3.39 16.54
C LEU A 72 3.21 2.53 17.78
N THR A 73 4.13 2.48 18.75
CA THR A 73 3.89 1.75 20.02
C THR A 73 2.76 2.35 20.85
N ASP A 74 2.52 3.67 20.75
CA ASP A 74 1.47 4.36 21.51
C ASP A 74 0.05 3.95 21.10
N ILE A 75 -0.09 3.45 19.87
CA ILE A 75 -1.35 2.95 19.32
C ILE A 75 -1.39 1.43 19.21
N ASN A 76 -0.39 0.74 19.80
CA ASN A 76 -0.25 -0.71 19.77
C ASN A 76 -0.28 -1.25 18.32
N VAL A 77 0.45 -0.60 17.43
CA VAL A 77 0.64 -1.06 16.04
C VAL A 77 2.09 -1.43 15.86
N ASP A 78 2.34 -2.62 15.32
CA ASP A 78 3.68 -3.03 14.93
C ASP A 78 4.15 -2.28 13.68
N SER A 79 5.43 -1.91 13.66
CA SER A 79 6.05 -1.28 12.49
C SER A 79 6.14 -2.22 11.28
N THR A 80 5.94 -3.52 11.47
CA THR A 80 5.93 -4.54 10.42
C THR A 80 4.60 -5.28 10.44
N THR A 81 3.80 -5.14 9.38
CA THR A 81 2.57 -5.90 9.15
C THR A 81 2.82 -7.00 8.12
N GLU A 82 1.84 -7.88 7.93
CA GLU A 82 1.88 -8.91 6.89
C GLU A 82 1.95 -8.31 5.47
N ASN A 83 1.42 -7.10 5.31
CA ASN A 83 1.33 -6.41 4.03
C ASN A 83 2.55 -5.53 3.71
N GLY A 84 3.31 -5.11 4.74
CA GLY A 84 4.38 -4.13 4.56
C GLY A 84 5.02 -3.61 5.86
N THR A 85 5.87 -2.60 5.72
CA THR A 85 6.49 -1.88 6.84
C THR A 85 5.91 -0.47 6.96
N ILE A 86 5.41 -0.15 8.15
CA ILE A 86 4.86 1.16 8.50
C ILE A 86 5.96 1.98 9.17
N ARG A 87 6.14 3.21 8.71
CA ARG A 87 7.10 4.18 9.24
C ARG A 87 6.40 5.52 9.48
N VAL A 88 6.70 6.11 10.62
CA VAL A 88 6.28 7.47 10.98
C VAL A 88 7.49 8.39 10.84
N SER A 89 7.28 9.58 10.28
CA SER A 89 8.34 10.57 10.07
C SER A 89 7.78 11.99 10.19
N ASN A 90 8.68 12.97 10.35
CA ASN A 90 8.33 14.39 10.41
C ASN A 90 7.20 14.70 11.43
N VAL A 91 7.32 14.14 12.62
CA VAL A 91 6.35 14.31 13.70
C VAL A 91 6.44 15.73 14.24
N THR A 92 5.34 16.46 14.14
CA THR A 92 5.18 17.81 14.69
C THR A 92 4.04 17.81 15.70
N SER A 93 3.73 18.94 16.32
CA SER A 93 2.58 19.02 17.22
C SER A 93 1.23 18.90 16.50
N SER A 94 1.15 19.27 15.22
CA SER A 94 -0.10 19.35 14.45
C SER A 94 -0.28 18.24 13.43
N SER A 95 0.81 17.60 13.00
CA SER A 95 0.80 16.58 11.96
C SER A 95 2.02 15.67 11.99
N PHE A 96 1.92 14.52 11.33
CA PHE A 96 3.06 13.66 11.03
C PHE A 96 2.91 13.04 9.64
N VAL A 97 4.01 12.58 9.05
CA VAL A 97 4.02 11.84 7.79
C VAL A 97 3.99 10.35 8.10
N LEU A 98 2.99 9.66 7.54
CA LEU A 98 2.89 8.21 7.58
C LEU A 98 3.34 7.65 6.24
N THR A 99 4.25 6.71 6.29
CA THR A 99 4.75 5.95 5.14
C THR A 99 4.46 4.48 5.37
N VAL A 100 3.82 3.81 4.42
CA VAL A 100 3.67 2.35 4.40
C VAL A 100 4.33 1.83 3.15
N VAL A 101 5.35 1.00 3.34
CA VAL A 101 6.07 0.34 2.25
C VAL A 101 5.52 -1.08 2.13
N GLY A 102 4.91 -1.40 1.00
CA GLY A 102 4.38 -2.74 0.71
C GLY A 102 5.47 -3.78 0.51
N LYS A 103 5.04 -5.01 0.25
CA LYS A 103 5.92 -6.14 -0.04
C LYS A 103 6.12 -6.35 -1.53
N GLU A 104 5.09 -6.04 -2.31
CA GLU A 104 5.09 -6.25 -3.75
C GLU A 104 5.68 -5.03 -4.46
N ASP A 105 6.44 -5.30 -5.50
CA ASP A 105 7.00 -4.35 -6.47
C ASP A 105 6.11 -4.43 -7.71
N GLY A 106 5.41 -3.34 -8.01
CA GLY A 106 4.36 -3.31 -9.02
C GLY A 106 4.84 -3.07 -10.44
N ASP A 107 5.97 -2.38 -10.59
CA ASP A 107 6.55 -2.05 -11.89
C ASP A 107 7.75 -2.97 -12.26
N GLY A 108 8.23 -3.75 -11.30
CA GLY A 108 9.34 -4.69 -11.46
C GLY A 108 10.71 -4.00 -11.50
N ASP A 109 10.83 -2.78 -10.97
CA ASP A 109 12.07 -1.99 -10.96
C ASP A 109 12.99 -2.31 -9.76
N GLY A 110 12.53 -3.14 -8.83
CA GLY A 110 13.21 -3.52 -7.61
C GLY A 110 12.80 -2.69 -6.38
N THR A 111 11.84 -1.79 -6.50
CA THR A 111 11.31 -0.99 -5.40
C THR A 111 9.86 -1.36 -5.07
N PRO A 112 9.55 -1.65 -3.79
CA PRO A 112 8.19 -2.03 -3.41
C PRO A 112 7.26 -0.81 -3.35
N VAL A 113 5.98 -1.04 -3.66
CA VAL A 113 4.91 -0.02 -3.65
C VAL A 113 4.89 0.72 -2.32
N LYS A 114 5.00 2.05 -2.35
CA LYS A 114 4.98 2.93 -1.17
C LYS A 114 3.75 3.82 -1.17
N VAL A 115 3.04 3.86 -0.05
CA VAL A 115 1.95 4.81 0.22
C VAL A 115 2.42 5.81 1.26
N GLU A 116 2.38 7.10 0.94
CA GLU A 116 2.74 8.18 1.85
C GLU A 116 1.63 9.22 1.95
N PHE A 117 1.29 9.63 3.18
CA PHE A 117 0.44 10.80 3.41
C PHE A 117 0.71 11.45 4.75
N THR A 118 0.32 12.72 4.84
CA THR A 118 0.37 13.47 6.10
C THR A 118 -0.95 13.29 6.86
N VAL A 119 -0.85 12.92 8.13
CA VAL A 119 -1.98 12.81 9.06
C VAL A 119 -2.06 14.09 9.90
N TYR A 120 -3.24 14.70 9.94
CA TYR A 120 -3.60 15.81 10.80
C TYR A 120 -4.60 15.36 11.86
N ALA A 121 -4.91 16.23 12.82
CA ALA A 121 -5.82 15.97 13.93
C ALA A 121 -7.20 15.47 13.48
N ASP A 122 -7.74 16.04 12.40
CA ASP A 122 -9.10 15.78 11.93
C ASP A 122 -9.17 15.43 10.43
N SER A 123 -8.03 15.36 9.74
CA SER A 123 -7.95 15.05 8.31
C SER A 123 -6.66 14.31 7.94
N THR A 124 -6.61 13.78 6.73
CA THR A 124 -5.39 13.25 6.11
C THR A 124 -5.18 13.94 4.76
N SER A 125 -3.92 14.12 4.35
CA SER A 125 -3.60 14.54 2.98
C SER A 125 -3.92 13.42 1.98
N SER A 126 -4.05 13.77 0.70
CA SER A 126 -4.18 12.77 -0.37
C SER A 126 -2.98 11.81 -0.35
N PRO A 127 -3.21 10.49 -0.39
CA PRO A 127 -2.15 9.50 -0.44
C PRO A 127 -1.36 9.64 -1.73
N THR A 128 -0.05 9.82 -1.59
CA THR A 128 0.91 9.71 -2.68
C THR A 128 1.33 8.26 -2.76
N ILE A 129 1.02 7.61 -3.87
CA ILE A 129 1.41 6.22 -4.12
C ILE A 129 2.56 6.28 -5.12
N THR A 130 3.72 5.77 -4.70
CA THR A 130 4.87 5.54 -5.58
C THR A 130 4.93 4.04 -5.80
N ASP A 131 4.84 3.63 -7.06
CA ASP A 131 5.27 2.32 -7.53
C ASP A 131 6.68 2.59 -8.08
#